data_AF-A0A267EPG8-F1
#
_entry.id   AF-A0A267EPG8-F1
#
_cell.length_a   1.000
_cell.length_b   1.000
_cell.length_c   1.000
_cell.angle_alpha   90.00
_cell.angle_beta   90.00
_cell.angle_gamma   90.00
#
_symmetry.space_group_name_H-M   'P 1'
#
loop_
_entity.id
_entity.type
_entity.pdbx_description
1 polymer ?
#
loop_
_entity_poly.entity_id
_entity_poly.type
_entity_poly.pdbx_seq_one_letter_code
_entity_poly.pdbx_strand_id
1 'polypeptide(L)'
;FRREIQRPGTTWILKPSNSSQGSELKLYRSSGDLKEFATLVQEQFKNFNAGDILVQKYIDDPLLVDKRKFDLRVFLLVVPHQEKNTLFAFYHPDTFG
;
A
#
# COMPACT_ATOMS: atom_id res chain seq x y z
N PHE A 1 1.78 10.99 -10.85
CA PHE A 1 0.96 9.77 -10.97
C PHE A 1 0.88 9.24 -12.40
N ARG A 2 0.12 9.84 -13.35
CA ARG A 2 -0.05 9.29 -14.73
C ARG A 2 1.28 8.94 -15.43
N ARG A 3 2.25 9.85 -15.43
CA ARG A 3 3.59 9.61 -16.01
C ARG A 3 4.35 8.44 -15.36
N GLU A 4 4.15 8.21 -14.07
CA GLU A 4 4.80 7.11 -13.34
C GLU A 4 4.15 5.77 -13.68
N ILE A 5 2.81 5.73 -13.73
CA ILE A 5 2.08 4.53 -14.16
C ILE A 5 2.45 4.10 -15.57
N GLN A 6 2.76 5.04 -16.46
CA GLN A 6 3.15 4.74 -17.84
C GLN A 6 4.61 4.28 -18.00
N ARG A 7 5.39 4.17 -16.92
CA ARG A 7 6.76 3.66 -17.02
C ARG A 7 6.74 2.13 -17.14
N PRO A 8 7.14 1.57 -18.30
CA PRO A 8 7.14 0.13 -18.49
C PRO A 8 8.02 -0.56 -17.45
N GLY A 9 7.59 -1.74 -16.99
CA GLY A 9 8.31 -2.53 -15.99
C GLY A 9 8.17 -2.06 -14.54
N THR A 10 7.50 -0.93 -14.28
CA THR A 10 7.18 -0.52 -12.91
C THR A 10 6.04 -1.37 -12.36
N THR A 11 6.23 -1.96 -11.18
CA THR A 11 5.18 -2.74 -10.51
C THR A 11 4.41 -1.85 -9.53
N TRP A 12 3.09 -2.00 -9.52
CA TRP A 12 2.14 -1.31 -8.65
C TRP A 12 1.33 -2.34 -7.86
N ILE A 13 0.95 -1.99 -6.64
CA ILE A 13 -0.02 -2.71 -5.83
C ILE A 13 -1.28 -1.86 -5.68
N LEU A 14 -2.42 -2.43 -6.07
CA LEU A 14 -3.74 -1.82 -5.96
C LEU A 14 -4.43 -2.37 -4.71
N LYS A 15 -4.95 -1.46 -3.87
CA LYS A 15 -5.61 -1.79 -2.60
C LYS A 15 -6.97 -1.08 -2.50
N PRO A 16 -8.09 -1.79 -2.34
CA PRO A 16 -9.36 -1.16 -2.02
C PRO A 16 -9.36 -0.63 -0.57
N SER A 17 -9.88 0.57 -0.35
CA SER A 17 -9.88 1.30 0.93
C SER A 17 -10.56 0.55 2.08
N ASN A 18 -11.53 -0.31 1.79
CA ASN A 18 -12.32 -1.04 2.79
C ASN A 18 -12.02 -2.54 2.83
N SER A 19 -10.95 -2.98 2.16
CA SER A 19 -10.54 -4.39 2.23
C SER A 19 -9.79 -4.66 3.53
N SER A 20 -10.29 -5.60 4.33
CA SER A 20 -9.54 -6.21 5.42
C SER A 20 -9.02 -7.59 4.98
N GLN A 21 -7.95 -8.07 5.59
CA GLN A 21 -7.37 -9.42 5.38
C GLN A 21 -6.71 -9.68 4.00
N GLY A 22 -6.54 -8.68 3.13
CA GLY A 22 -5.69 -8.78 1.94
C GLY A 22 -6.26 -9.61 0.78
N SER A 23 -7.53 -10.01 0.84
CA SER A 23 -8.20 -10.86 -0.15
C SER A 23 -8.37 -10.21 -1.54
N GLU A 24 -8.21 -8.89 -1.66
CA GLU A 24 -8.51 -8.14 -2.89
C GLU A 24 -7.33 -7.31 -3.42
N LEU A 25 -6.12 -7.58 -2.94
CA LEU A 25 -4.90 -6.93 -3.43
C LEU A 25 -4.55 -7.44 -4.83
N LYS A 26 -4.19 -6.53 -5.74
CA LYS A 26 -3.73 -6.88 -7.09
C LYS A 26 -2.38 -6.24 -7.39
N LEU A 27 -1.50 -6.99 -8.03
CA LEU A 27 -0.28 -6.46 -8.62
C LEU A 27 -0.53 -6.12 -10.09
N TYR A 28 -0.06 -4.97 -10.51
CA TYR A 28 -0.06 -4.53 -11.90
C TYR A 28 1.38 -4.18 -12.29
N ARG A 29 1.91 -4.86 -13.31
CA ARG A 29 3.20 -4.50 -13.91
C ARG A 29 2.91 -3.67 -15.16
N SER A 30 3.35 -2.42 -15.15
CA SER A 30 3.05 -1.50 -16.24
C SER A 30 3.69 -1.92 -17.56
N SER A 31 2.88 -1.95 -18.62
CA SER A 31 3.31 -2.00 -20.02
C SER A 31 3.63 -0.61 -20.59
N GLY A 32 3.17 0.44 -19.92
CA GLY A 32 3.13 1.82 -20.41
C GLY A 32 1.78 2.24 -20.99
N ASP A 33 0.85 1.31 -21.22
CA ASP A 33 -0.48 1.61 -21.73
C ASP A 33 -1.47 1.96 -20.59
N LEU A 34 -1.96 3.20 -20.61
CA LEU A 34 -2.97 3.66 -19.66
C LEU A 34 -4.35 3.02 -19.87
N LYS A 35 -4.67 2.60 -21.10
CA LYS A 35 -5.95 1.95 -21.38
C LYS A 35 -5.98 0.58 -20.73
N GLU A 36 -4.89 -0.19 -20.86
CA GLU A 36 -4.73 -1.48 -20.18
C GLU A 36 -4.90 -1.32 -18.66
N PHE A 37 -4.22 -0.33 -18.06
CA PHE A 37 -4.38 -0.04 -16.63
C PHE A 37 -5.84 0.29 -16.28
N ALA A 38 -6.50 1.16 -17.04
CA ALA A 38 -7.88 1.54 -16.80
C ALA A 38 -8.85 0.34 -16.91
N THR A 39 -8.68 -0.51 -17.91
CA THR A 39 -9.45 -1.75 -18.10
C THR A 39 -9.25 -2.69 -16.92
N LEU A 40 -8.01 -2.91 -16.48
CA LEU A 40 -7.72 -3.74 -15.32
C LEU A 40 -8.42 -3.24 -14.07
N VAL A 41 -8.39 -1.92 -13.82
CA VAL A 41 -9.08 -1.31 -12.68
C VAL A 41 -10.59 -1.55 -12.79
N GLN A 42 -11.19 -1.31 -13.96
CA GLN A 42 -12.62 -1.50 -14.18
C GLN A 42 -13.06 -2.96 -13.98
N GLU A 43 -12.29 -3.93 -14.44
CA GLU A 43 -12.65 -5.35 -14.37
C GLU A 43 -12.42 -5.95 -12.98
N GLN A 44 -11.26 -5.69 -12.39
CA GLN A 44 -10.84 -6.32 -11.12
C GLN A 44 -11.43 -5.60 -9.90
N PHE A 45 -11.82 -4.33 -10.04
CA PHE A 45 -12.35 -3.51 -8.96
C PHE A 45 -13.73 -2.93 -9.29
N LYS A 46 -14.53 -3.60 -10.13
CA LYS A 46 -15.88 -3.17 -10.53
C LYS A 46 -16.84 -2.84 -9.39
N ASN A 47 -16.62 -3.44 -8.22
CA ASN A 47 -17.45 -3.24 -7.02
C ASN A 47 -16.96 -2.06 -6.15
N PHE A 48 -15.88 -1.38 -6.55
CA PHE A 48 -15.30 -0.26 -5.84
C PHE A 48 -15.42 1.00 -6.67
N ASN A 49 -15.65 2.14 -6.02
CA ASN A 49 -15.50 3.42 -6.70
C ASN A 49 -14.01 3.65 -6.98
N ALA A 50 -13.69 4.31 -8.09
CA ALA A 50 -12.31 4.58 -8.46
C ALA A 50 -11.53 5.38 -7.39
N GLY A 51 -12.21 6.23 -6.62
CA GLY A 51 -11.64 6.99 -5.50
C GLY A 51 -11.29 6.12 -4.28
N ASP A 52 -11.83 4.90 -4.21
CA ASP A 52 -11.63 3.96 -3.11
C ASP A 52 -10.51 2.96 -3.42
N ILE A 53 -9.69 3.21 -4.45
CA ILE A 53 -8.59 2.33 -4.86
C ILE A 53 -7.27 3.07 -4.70
N LEU A 54 -6.49 2.67 -3.71
CA LEU A 54 -5.12 3.13 -3.53
C LEU A 54 -4.20 2.44 -4.55
N VAL A 55 -3.48 3.23 -5.33
CA VAL A 55 -2.46 2.74 -6.26
C VAL A 55 -1.09 3.13 -5.72
N GLN A 56 -0.35 2.14 -5.23
CA GLN A 56 0.94 2.33 -4.58
C GLN A 56 2.03 1.63 -5.38
N LYS A 57 3.20 2.27 -5.54
CA LYS A 57 4.35 1.63 -6.18
C LYS A 57 4.78 0.43 -5.33
N TYR A 58 4.97 -0.73 -5.95
CA TYR A 58 5.47 -1.92 -5.27
C TYR A 58 6.97 -1.79 -5.00
N ILE A 59 7.44 -2.37 -3.90
CA ILE A 59 8.86 -2.43 -3.56
C ILE A 59 9.43 -3.65 -4.27
N ASP A 60 10.10 -3.43 -5.40
CA ASP A 60 10.60 -4.52 -6.26
C ASP A 60 11.74 -5.32 -5.61
N ASP A 61 12.54 -4.68 -4.74
CA ASP A 61 13.68 -5.28 -4.03
C ASP A 61 13.50 -5.18 -2.50
N PRO A 62 12.59 -5.98 -1.89
CA PRO A 62 12.41 -5.97 -0.45
C PRO A 62 13.54 -6.72 0.26
N LEU A 63 13.85 -6.32 1.49
CA LEU A 63 14.73 -7.11 2.35
C LEU A 63 14.13 -8.52 2.54
N LEU A 64 14.98 -9.54 2.35
CA LEU A 64 14.61 -10.94 2.49
C LEU A 64 15.27 -11.57 3.72
N VAL A 65 14.49 -12.28 4.52
CA VAL A 65 14.99 -13.21 5.55
C VAL A 65 14.58 -14.61 5.09
N ASP A 66 15.54 -15.53 5.00
CA ASP A 66 15.32 -16.89 4.47
C ASP A 66 14.58 -16.92 3.12
N LYS A 67 14.95 -16.01 2.22
CA LYS A 67 14.35 -15.84 0.88
C LYS A 67 12.86 -15.45 0.89
N ARG A 68 12.34 -14.95 2.01
CA ARG A 68 10.96 -14.48 2.15
C ARG A 68 10.94 -13.00 2.51
N LYS A 69 10.03 -12.26 1.89
CA LYS A 69 9.71 -10.88 2.30
C LYS A 69 8.93 -10.91 3.61
N PHE A 70 9.10 -9.87 4.42
CA PHE A 70 8.35 -9.65 5.65
C PHE A 70 8.02 -8.16 5.80
N ASP A 71 7.08 -7.85 6.68
CA ASP A 71 6.82 -6.51 7.16
C ASP A 71 7.04 -6.42 8.67
N LEU A 72 7.32 -5.23 9.16
CA LEU A 72 7.48 -4.96 10.59
C LEU A 72 6.19 -4.40 11.16
N ARG A 73 5.68 -5.04 12.22
CA ARG A 73 4.60 -4.47 13.03
C ARG A 73 5.17 -3.65 14.17
N VAL A 74 5.06 -2.33 14.06
CA VAL A 74 5.47 -1.39 15.13
C VAL A 74 4.25 -0.85 15.84
N PHE A 75 4.23 -0.92 17.18
CA PHE A 75 3.16 -0.35 18.01
C PHE A 75 3.59 1.02 18.52
N LEU A 76 2.72 2.01 18.31
CA LEU A 76 2.90 3.39 18.79
C LEU A 76 1.80 3.74 19.79
N LEU A 77 2.18 4.23 20.97
CA LEU A 77 1.28 4.86 21.93
C LEU A 77 1.34 6.37 21.74
N VAL A 78 0.22 6.97 21.29
CA VAL A 78 0.09 8.42 21.13
C VAL A 78 -0.75 8.96 22.28
N VAL A 79 -0.20 9.91 23.03
CA VAL A 79 -0.85 10.53 24.19
C VAL A 79 -1.01 12.03 23.95
N PRO A 80 -2.24 12.58 23.98
CA PRO A 80 -2.44 14.01 23.86
C PRO A 80 -1.92 14.73 25.10
N HIS A 81 -1.17 15.80 24.89
CA HIS A 81 -0.70 16.69 25.95
C HIS A 81 -1.45 18.01 25.86
N GLN A 82 -2.61 18.04 26.52
CA GLN A 82 -3.64 19.07 26.36
C GLN A 82 -3.13 20.48 26.71
N GLU A 83 -2.27 20.61 27.72
CA GLU A 83 -1.75 21.91 28.16
C GLU A 83 -0.89 22.63 27.11
N LYS A 84 -0.22 21.89 26.22
CA LYS A 84 0.65 22.48 25.19
C LYS A 84 0.11 22.31 23.78
N ASN A 85 -1.09 21.74 23.61
CA ASN A 85 -1.62 21.37 22.30
C ASN A 85 -0.61 20.54 21.48
N THR A 86 0.07 19.61 22.14
CA THR A 86 1.08 18.72 21.54
C THR A 86 0.70 17.25 21.69
N LEU A 87 1.40 16.37 20.98
CA LEU A 87 1.28 14.92 21.12
C LEU A 87 2.61 14.35 21.62
N PHE A 88 2.56 13.43 22.58
CA PHE A 88 3.67 12.52 22.86
C PHE A 88 3.44 11.23 22.07
N ALA A 89 4.51 10.66 21.51
CA ALA A 89 4.47 9.37 20.84
C ALA A 89 5.59 8.48 21.41
N PHE A 90 5.22 7.29 21.87
CA PHE A 90 6.12 6.26 22.37
C PHE A 90 6.04 5.05 21.45
N TYR A 91 7.16 4.38 21.22
CA TYR A 91 7.17 3.09 20.51
C TYR A 91 7.36 1.95 21.51
N HIS A 92 6.68 0.83 21.28
CA HIS A 92 6.93 -0.38 22.05
C HIS A 92 8.27 -0.99 21.62
N PRO A 93 9.23 -1.23 22.53
CA PRO A 93 10.57 -1.69 22.17
C PRO A 93 10.58 -3.12 21.62
N ASP A 94 9.63 -3.96 22.05
CA ASP A 94 9.50 -5.33 21.56
C ASP A 94 8.48 -5.38 20.42
N THR A 95 8.96 -5.66 19.21
CA THR A 95 8.13 -5.84 18.01
C THR A 95 8.42 -7.20 17.38
N PHE A 96 8.17 -8.27 18.13
CA PHE A 96 8.09 -9.63 17.60
C PHE A 96 6.99 -10.38 18.35
N GLY A 97 6.00 -10.85 17.59
CA GLY A 97 5.02 -11.86 18.00
C GLY A 97 5.04 -12.98 16.99
#